data_AF-A0A919ED20-F1
#
_entry.id   AF-A0A919ED20-F1
#
_cell.length_a   1.000
_cell.length_b   1.000
_cell.length_c   1.000
_cell.angle_alpha   90.00
_cell.angle_beta   90.00
_cell.angle_gamma   90.00
#
_symmetry.space_group_name_H-M   'P 1'
#
loop_
_entity.id
_entity.type
_entity.pdbx_description
1 polymer ?
#
loop_
_entity_poly.entity_id
_entity_poly.type
_entity_poly.pdbx_seq_one_letter_code
_entity_poly.pdbx_strand_id
1 'polypeptide(L)'
;MPMDGYMADGGRYRRRRHATLSAPASGSAYRVEPHQPHYQTLHYNTLNGGVARHYEPIDDAILRGATMNSLFTLGCDVFGRLAPYSAWHIETHQFRIEHRAASPARRPASRLPRECTGTV
;
A
#
# COMPACT_ATOMS: atom_id res chain seq x y z
N MET A 1 5.67 14.97 1.16
CA MET A 1 4.65 13.91 1.08
C MET A 1 3.32 14.45 1.61
N PRO A 2 2.19 14.23 0.94
CA PRO A 2 0.88 14.77 1.33
C PRO A 2 0.33 14.11 2.61
N MET A 3 -0.53 14.82 3.33
CA MET A 3 -1.19 14.32 4.56
C MET A 3 -2.23 13.25 4.22
N ASP A 4 -2.38 12.24 5.08
CA ASP A 4 -3.43 11.23 4.94
C ASP A 4 -4.80 11.80 5.36
N GLY A 5 -5.70 11.99 4.40
CA GLY A 5 -7.06 12.50 4.63
C GLY A 5 -8.07 11.47 5.14
N TYR A 6 -7.69 10.18 5.25
CA TYR A 6 -8.60 9.09 5.61
C TYR A 6 -8.32 8.53 7.02
N MET A 7 -7.74 9.34 7.90
CA MET A 7 -7.47 8.96 9.29
C MET A 7 -8.74 9.06 10.15
N ALA A 8 -9.27 7.92 10.59
CA ALA A 8 -10.48 7.88 11.41
C ALA A 8 -10.36 8.56 12.78
N ASP A 9 -9.14 8.73 13.30
CA ASP A 9 -8.87 9.42 14.57
C ASP A 9 -8.67 10.95 14.42
N GLY A 10 -8.79 11.48 13.20
CA GLY A 10 -8.51 12.89 12.90
C GLY A 10 -7.03 13.27 13.06
N GLY A 11 -6.15 12.28 13.17
CA GLY A 11 -4.71 12.49 13.31
C GLY A 11 -4.14 13.21 12.09
N ARG A 12 -3.08 13.99 12.30
CA ARG A 12 -2.31 14.67 11.24
C ARG A 12 -0.87 14.19 11.15
N TYR A 13 -0.60 13.03 11.75
CA TYR A 13 0.75 12.50 11.90
C TYR A 13 1.14 11.56 10.75
N ARG A 14 0.19 11.07 9.95
CA ARG A 14 0.48 10.17 8.82
C ARG A 14 0.44 10.94 7.52
N ARG A 15 1.50 10.79 6.73
CA ARG A 15 1.60 11.18 5.34
C ARG A 15 1.72 9.93 4.50
N ARG A 16 1.09 9.91 3.31
CA ARG A 16 1.18 8.75 2.44
C ARG A 16 1.02 9.04 0.96
N ARG A 17 1.60 8.16 0.15
CA ARG A 17 1.38 8.04 -1.30
C ARG A 17 1.11 6.58 -1.66
N HIS A 18 0.49 6.33 -2.80
CA HIS A 18 0.11 4.99 -3.25
C HIS A 18 0.45 4.76 -4.74
N ALA A 19 0.79 3.53 -5.10
CA ALA A 19 0.87 3.09 -6.49
C ALA A 19 0.36 1.66 -6.62
N THR A 20 -0.24 1.34 -7.77
CA THR A 20 -0.57 -0.03 -8.15
C THR A 20 0.38 -0.50 -9.25
N LEU A 21 0.81 -1.75 -9.13
CA LEU A 21 1.55 -2.48 -10.14
C LEU A 21 0.87 -3.83 -10.41
N SER A 22 1.18 -4.43 -11.54
CA SER A 22 0.81 -5.82 -11.84
C SER A 22 2.04 -6.65 -12.21
N ALA A 23 1.95 -7.96 -12.00
CA ALA A 23 2.92 -8.92 -12.51
C ALA A 23 2.19 -10.15 -13.09
N PRO A 24 2.65 -10.70 -14.22
CA PRO A 24 2.04 -11.90 -14.80
C PRO A 24 2.37 -13.14 -13.95
N ALA A 25 1.57 -14.19 -14.13
CA ALA A 25 1.81 -15.49 -13.52
C ALA A 25 3.19 -16.04 -13.93
N SER A 26 3.94 -16.60 -12.96
CA SER A 26 5.33 -17.05 -13.14
C SER A 26 6.33 -15.99 -13.67
N GLY A 27 5.95 -14.71 -13.71
CA GLY A 27 6.78 -13.64 -14.25
C GLY A 27 7.76 -13.06 -13.23
N SER A 28 8.94 -12.64 -13.71
CA SER A 28 9.92 -11.87 -12.94
C SER A 28 9.86 -10.36 -13.22
N ALA A 29 8.92 -9.93 -14.05
CA ALA A 29 8.73 -8.54 -14.46
C ALA A 29 7.42 -7.97 -13.90
N TYR A 30 7.41 -6.66 -13.68
CA TYR A 30 6.25 -5.93 -13.21
C TYR A 30 5.89 -4.79 -14.18
N ARG A 31 4.65 -4.31 -14.12
CA ARG A 31 4.15 -3.13 -14.82
C ARG A 31 3.54 -2.16 -13.83
N VAL A 32 3.86 -0.87 -13.94
CA VAL A 32 3.15 0.19 -13.20
C VAL A 32 1.79 0.41 -13.87
N GLU A 33 0.71 0.37 -13.09
CA GLU A 33 -0.65 0.60 -13.57
C GLU A 33 -1.05 2.08 -13.54
N PRO A 34 -2.10 2.47 -14.30
CA PRO A 34 -2.78 3.74 -14.06
C PRO A 34 -3.14 3.92 -12.59
N HIS A 35 -3.03 5.16 -12.11
CA HIS A 35 -3.32 5.45 -10.71
C HIS A 35 -4.80 5.15 -10.39
N GLN A 36 -5.01 4.42 -9.29
CA GLN A 36 -6.33 3.96 -8.86
C GLN A 36 -6.44 3.97 -7.33
N PRO A 37 -7.66 4.05 -6.78
CA PRO A 37 -7.85 4.11 -5.34
C PRO A 37 -7.40 2.80 -4.67
N HIS A 38 -6.92 2.93 -3.45
CA HIS A 38 -6.74 1.79 -2.57
C HIS A 38 -8.09 1.44 -1.94
N TYR A 39 -8.53 0.18 -2.10
CA TYR A 39 -9.77 -0.31 -1.53
C TYR A 39 -9.52 -1.53 -0.64
N GLN A 40 -10.14 -1.51 0.54
CA GLN A 40 -10.19 -2.67 1.45
C GLN A 40 -11.64 -2.89 1.83
N THR A 41 -12.11 -4.13 1.74
CA THR A 41 -13.46 -4.47 2.20
C THR A 41 -13.56 -4.35 3.73
N LEU A 42 -14.78 -4.18 4.24
CA LEU A 42 -15.05 -4.21 5.69
C LEU A 42 -14.69 -5.56 6.32
N HIS A 43 -14.68 -6.65 5.54
CA HIS A 43 -14.28 -7.97 6.02
C HIS A 43 -12.81 -7.99 6.49
N TYR A 44 -11.92 -7.29 5.78
CA TYR A 44 -10.49 -7.25 6.10
C TYR A 44 -10.08 -6.07 6.99
N ASN A 45 -10.76 -4.93 6.84
CA ASN A 45 -10.52 -3.74 7.64
C ASN A 45 -11.84 -3.23 8.23
N THR A 46 -12.27 -3.81 9.35
CA THR A 46 -13.53 -3.43 10.01
C THR A 46 -13.55 -1.98 10.49
N LEU A 47 -12.38 -1.36 10.67
CA LEU A 47 -12.26 0.00 11.18
C LEU A 47 -12.35 1.08 10.09
N ASN A 48 -11.85 0.78 8.88
CA ASN A 48 -11.75 1.80 7.83
C ASN A 48 -12.19 1.29 6.44
N GLY A 49 -12.54 0.01 6.28
CA GLY A 49 -12.88 -0.61 5.01
C GLY A 49 -14.22 -0.13 4.44
N GLY A 50 -14.54 -0.58 3.22
CA GLY A 50 -15.76 -0.19 2.49
C GLY A 50 -15.69 1.16 1.79
N VAL A 51 -14.55 1.85 1.83
CA VAL A 51 -14.32 3.14 1.19
C VAL A 51 -13.13 3.06 0.24
N ALA A 52 -13.31 3.52 -1.00
CA ALA A 52 -12.23 3.71 -1.96
C ALA A 52 -11.42 4.95 -1.59
N ARG A 53 -10.12 4.78 -1.33
CA ARG A 53 -9.24 5.86 -0.85
C ARG A 53 -8.32 6.32 -1.95
N HIS A 54 -8.53 7.55 -2.41
CA HIS A 54 -7.71 8.20 -3.44
C HIS A 54 -6.53 8.90 -2.75
N TYR A 55 -5.41 8.19 -2.69
CA TYR A 55 -4.14 8.75 -2.20
C TYR A 55 -3.34 9.30 -3.35
N GLU A 56 -2.55 10.34 -3.10
CA GLU A 56 -1.63 10.88 -4.11
C GLU A 56 -0.64 9.82 -4.63
N PRO A 57 -0.30 9.82 -5.93
CA PRO A 57 0.59 8.84 -6.53
C PRO A 57 2.00 8.92 -5.92
N ILE A 58 2.72 7.79 -5.87
CA ILE A 58 4.17 7.81 -5.61
C ILE A 58 4.86 8.56 -6.75
N ASP A 59 5.83 9.41 -6.40
CA ASP A 59 6.62 10.16 -7.39
C ASP A 59 7.35 9.20 -8.35
N ASP A 60 7.30 9.48 -9.65
CA ASP A 60 7.87 8.60 -10.68
C ASP A 60 9.37 8.36 -10.48
N ALA A 61 10.14 9.36 -10.04
CA ALA A 61 11.57 9.20 -9.82
C ALA A 61 11.87 8.24 -8.65
N ILE A 62 10.97 8.20 -7.66
CA ILE A 62 11.03 7.22 -6.56
C ILE A 62 10.58 5.85 -7.07
N LEU A 63 9.41 5.77 -7.69
CA LEU A 63 8.78 4.52 -8.11
C LEU A 63 9.63 3.75 -9.12
N ARG A 64 10.33 4.47 -10.01
CA ARG A 64 11.20 3.91 -11.07
C ARG A 64 12.68 3.93 -10.70
N GLY A 65 13.02 4.34 -9.47
CA GLY A 65 14.38 4.32 -8.98
C GLY A 65 14.92 2.89 -8.81
N ALA A 66 16.25 2.74 -8.85
CA ALA A 66 16.93 1.44 -8.82
C ALA A 66 16.55 0.58 -7.60
N THR A 67 16.36 1.19 -6.43
CA THR A 67 15.93 0.51 -5.21
C THR A 67 14.54 -0.09 -5.35
N MET A 68 13.58 0.68 -5.84
CA MET A 68 12.19 0.22 -6.01
C MET A 68 12.12 -0.88 -7.08
N ASN A 69 12.80 -0.70 -8.21
CA ASN A 69 12.90 -1.72 -9.24
C ASN A 69 13.46 -3.04 -8.69
N SER A 70 14.55 -2.98 -7.91
CA SER A 70 15.15 -4.18 -7.30
C SER A 70 14.19 -4.89 -6.34
N LEU A 71 13.45 -4.14 -5.53
CA LEU A 71 12.45 -4.69 -4.61
C LEU A 71 11.30 -5.37 -5.37
N PHE A 72 10.78 -4.74 -6.42
CA PHE A 72 9.70 -5.30 -7.21
C PHE A 72 10.13 -6.54 -7.99
N THR A 73 11.31 -6.53 -8.63
CA THR A 73 11.86 -7.70 -9.32
C THR A 73 12.08 -8.86 -8.35
N LEU A 74 12.63 -8.60 -7.15
CA LEU A 74 12.81 -9.63 -6.13
C LEU A 74 11.45 -10.22 -5.69
N GLY A 75 10.46 -9.35 -5.44
CA GLY A 75 9.11 -9.79 -5.10
C GLY A 75 8.50 -10.67 -6.20
N CYS A 76 8.59 -10.25 -7.47
CA CYS A 76 8.08 -11.02 -8.59
C CYS A 76 8.77 -12.39 -8.71
N ASP A 77 10.09 -12.47 -8.55
CA ASP A 77 10.82 -13.74 -8.61
C ASP A 77 10.42 -14.70 -7.46
N VAL A 78 10.34 -14.20 -6.23
CA VAL A 78 9.96 -15.03 -5.07
C VAL A 78 8.51 -15.50 -5.18
N PHE A 79 7.57 -14.58 -5.39
CA PHE A 79 6.15 -14.92 -5.42
C PHE A 79 5.74 -15.64 -6.71
N GLY A 80 6.41 -15.37 -7.83
CA GLY A 80 6.24 -16.10 -9.09
C GLY A 80 6.60 -17.58 -8.97
N ARG A 81 7.55 -17.95 -8.10
CA ARG A 81 7.88 -19.36 -7.80
C ARG A 81 6.90 -20.01 -6.83
N LEU A 82 6.37 -19.23 -5.88
CA LEU A 82 5.47 -19.75 -4.83
C LEU A 82 4.02 -19.91 -5.31
N ALA A 83 3.52 -19.01 -6.16
CA ALA A 83 2.20 -19.13 -6.80
C ALA A 83 2.32 -18.89 -8.31
N PRO A 84 2.89 -19.86 -9.06
CA PRO A 84 3.22 -19.69 -10.47
C PRO A 84 2.01 -19.54 -11.39
N TYR A 85 0.81 -19.86 -10.92
CA TYR A 85 -0.42 -19.85 -11.72
C TYR A 85 -1.25 -18.57 -11.58
N SER A 86 -0.87 -17.66 -10.67
CA SER A 86 -1.64 -16.45 -10.37
C SER A 86 -0.92 -15.20 -10.87
N ALA A 87 -1.66 -14.36 -11.61
CA ALA A 87 -1.23 -12.99 -11.82
C ALA A 87 -1.36 -12.19 -10.51
N TRP A 88 -0.47 -11.22 -10.32
CA TRP A 88 -0.37 -10.47 -9.08
C TRP A 88 -0.85 -9.04 -9.28
N HIS A 89 -1.78 -8.62 -8.42
CA HIS A 89 -2.08 -7.22 -8.17
C HIS A 89 -1.23 -6.77 -6.99
N ILE A 90 -0.42 -5.73 -7.20
CA ILE A 90 0.57 -5.27 -6.24
C ILE A 90 0.23 -3.83 -5.85
N GLU A 91 0.10 -3.58 -4.56
CA GLU A 91 -0.06 -2.23 -4.04
C GLU A 91 1.17 -1.80 -3.25
N THR A 92 1.70 -0.63 -3.60
CA THR A 92 2.83 -0.02 -2.89
C THR A 92 2.35 1.18 -2.10
N HIS A 93 2.64 1.17 -0.80
CA HIS A 93 2.25 2.23 0.11
C HIS A 93 3.48 2.91 0.70
N GLN A 94 3.70 4.17 0.34
CA GLN A 94 4.78 4.98 0.90
C GLN A 94 4.24 5.76 2.10
N PHE A 95 4.75 5.50 3.30
CA PHE A 95 4.33 6.19 4.52
C PHE A 95 5.44 7.05 5.13
N ARG A 96 5.04 8.14 5.77
CA ARG A 96 5.84 8.85 6.78
C ARG A 96 4.96 9.11 8.00
N ILE A 97 5.43 8.69 9.17
CA ILE A 97 4.80 8.98 10.46
C ILE A 97 5.62 10.06 11.15
N GLU A 98 5.00 11.21 11.40
CA GLU A 98 5.61 12.37 12.02
C GLU A 98 5.15 12.46 13.47
N HIS A 99 6.09 12.35 14.41
CA HIS A 99 5.80 12.54 15.82
C HIS A 99 5.93 14.03 16.17
N ARG A 100 4.90 14.59 16.83
CA ARG A 100 4.97 15.92 17.44
C ARG A 100 5.00 15.77 18.96
N ALA A 101 5.95 16.41 19.63
CA ALA A 101 5.99 16.38 21.09
C ALA A 101 4.77 17.09 21.71
N ALA A 102 4.21 16.44 22.73
CA ALA A 102 3.21 16.85 23.73
C ALA A 102 1.70 16.68 23.41
N SER A 103 1.15 15.53 23.82
CA SER A 103 0.05 15.35 24.79
C SER A 103 -0.06 13.85 25.14
N PRO A 104 -0.59 13.44 26.32
CA PRO A 104 -0.44 12.07 26.82
C PRO A 104 -1.02 11.04 25.85
N ALA A 105 -0.22 10.02 25.52
CA ALA A 105 -0.59 9.00 24.55
C ALA A 105 -1.83 8.22 25.03
N ARG A 106 -2.93 8.30 24.27
CA ARG A 106 -4.05 7.36 24.40
C ARG A 106 -3.63 6.06 23.71
N ARG A 107 -3.71 4.92 24.40
CA ARG A 107 -3.40 3.59 23.86
C ARG A 107 -4.13 3.38 22.52
N PRO A 108 -3.45 2.98 21.43
CA PRO A 108 -4.14 2.57 20.21
C PRO A 108 -4.94 1.29 20.46
N ALA A 109 -6.14 1.21 19.89
CA ALA A 109 -6.99 0.02 19.96
C ALA A 109 -6.30 -1.20 19.34
N SER A 110 -6.42 -2.33 20.01
CA SER A 110 -5.59 -3.55 19.85
C SER A 110 -5.98 -4.47 18.68
N ARG A 111 -6.44 -3.95 17.55
CA ARG A 111 -6.72 -4.77 16.35
C ARG A 111 -5.95 -4.28 15.14
N LEU A 112 -4.93 -5.04 14.75
CA LEU A 112 -4.23 -4.89 13.49
C LEU A 112 -5.15 -5.36 12.34
N PRO A 113 -5.33 -4.57 11.28
CA PRO A 113 -5.99 -5.03 10.06
C PRO A 113 -5.21 -6.18 9.41
N ARG A 114 -5.90 -7.08 8.69
CA ARG A 114 -5.27 -8.08 7.81
C ARG A 114 -5.12 -7.47 6.42
N GLU A 115 -3.99 -7.71 5.75
CA GLU A 115 -3.74 -7.24 4.38
C GLU A 115 -4.49 -8.11 3.35
N CYS A 116 -5.00 -7.49 2.28
CA CYS A 116 -5.69 -8.17 1.20
C CYS A 116 -4.67 -8.81 0.24
N THR A 117 -4.64 -10.13 0.14
CA THR A 117 -4.10 -10.87 -1.00
C THR A 117 -5.28 -11.36 -1.84
N GLY A 118 -5.87 -10.46 -2.64
CA GLY A 118 -6.99 -10.79 -3.49
C GLY A 118 -7.25 -9.69 -4.51
N THR A 119 -7.31 -10.08 -5.78
CA THR A 119 -7.62 -9.25 -6.94
C THR A 119 -8.96 -8.54 -6.77
N VAL A 120 -8.98 -7.23 -7.01
CA VAL A 120 -10.21 -6.50 -7.38
C VAL A 120 -10.40 -6.66 -8.89
#